data_AF-A0A401RG91-F1
#
_entry.id   AF-A0A401RG91-F1
#
_cell.length_a   1.000
_cell.length_b   1.000
_cell.length_c   1.000
_cell.angle_alpha   90.00
_cell.angle_beta   90.00
_cell.angle_gamma   90.00
#
_symmetry.space_group_name_H-M   'P 1'
#
loop_
_entity.id
_entity.type
_entity.pdbx_description
1 polymer ?
#
loop_
_entity_poly.entity_id
_entity_poly.type
_entity_poly.pdbx_seq_one_letter_code
_entity_poly.pdbx_strand_id
1 'polypeptide(L)'
;MSSAETSEGAYPTGYSEQRDSSSSNEKRVIVPADPCVWSHDHVRQWLDWAVKEYALSDIDSNLFQNIDGKELCKMAKEDMMRLTNTYNTEILLSHLNYLRESESWWTAGRVG
;
A
#
# COMPACT_ATOMS: atom_id res chain seq x y z
N MET A 1 21.56 -57.95 -43.96
CA MET A 1 20.32 -57.41 -44.56
C MET A 1 19.48 -56.78 -43.46
N SER A 2 18.90 -55.63 -43.79
CA SER A 2 18.18 -54.68 -42.95
C SER A 2 17.00 -55.28 -42.16
N SER A 3 16.68 -54.71 -40.99
CA SER A 3 15.44 -53.95 -40.75
C SER A 3 15.39 -53.44 -39.30
N ALA A 4 15.04 -52.15 -39.18
CA ALA A 4 14.31 -51.45 -38.11
C ALA A 4 14.81 -51.62 -36.64
N GLU A 5 14.79 -50.64 -35.76
CA GLU A 5 13.71 -49.71 -35.45
C GLU A 5 14.29 -48.39 -34.92
N THR A 6 13.80 -47.28 -35.46
CA THR A 6 14.00 -45.93 -34.92
C THR A 6 13.22 -45.84 -33.61
N SER A 7 13.93 -45.79 -32.49
CA SER A 7 13.34 -45.45 -31.20
C SER A 7 13.77 -44.04 -30.83
N GLU A 8 12.91 -43.07 -31.14
CA GLU A 8 13.03 -41.69 -30.67
C GLU A 8 12.71 -41.68 -29.17
N GLY A 9 13.72 -41.98 -28.36
CA GLY A 9 13.70 -41.74 -26.92
C GLY A 9 13.73 -40.25 -26.66
N ALA A 10 12.55 -39.66 -26.52
CA ALA A 10 12.36 -38.27 -26.10
C ALA A 10 13.15 -37.99 -24.81
N TYR A 11 13.97 -36.94 -24.86
CA TYR A 11 14.84 -36.48 -23.79
C TYR A 11 14.08 -36.31 -22.46
N PRO A 12 14.66 -36.74 -21.32
CA PRO A 12 14.11 -36.38 -20.02
C PRO A 12 14.35 -34.89 -19.77
N THR A 13 13.32 -34.08 -20.02
CA THR A 13 13.21 -32.71 -19.53
C THR A 13 13.07 -32.76 -18.00
N GLY A 14 14.18 -32.63 -17.29
CA GLY A 14 14.18 -32.81 -15.84
C GLY A 14 15.37 -32.20 -15.13
N TYR A 15 15.80 -31.00 -15.56
CA TYR A 15 16.56 -30.12 -14.68
C TYR A 15 15.69 -28.91 -14.37
N SER A 16 15.04 -29.00 -13.23
CA SER A 16 14.35 -27.91 -12.55
C SER A 16 15.37 -26.79 -12.29
N GLU A 17 15.48 -25.86 -13.22
CA GLU A 17 16.20 -24.60 -13.04
C GLU A 17 15.35 -23.70 -12.12
N GLN A 18 15.13 -24.13 -10.88
CA GLN A 18 14.69 -23.26 -9.80
C GLN A 18 15.91 -22.51 -9.31
N ARG A 19 16.33 -21.52 -10.11
CA ARG A 19 17.38 -20.58 -9.73
C ARG A 19 16.71 -19.26 -9.35
N ASP A 20 16.51 -19.16 -8.05
CA ASP A 20 16.50 -17.96 -7.22
C ASP A 20 16.33 -16.62 -7.94
N SER A 21 15.13 -16.06 -7.86
CA SER A 21 14.95 -14.60 -7.86
C SER A 21 14.69 -14.15 -6.43
N SER A 22 15.76 -14.19 -5.65
CA SER A 22 16.20 -13.13 -4.74
C SER A 22 15.13 -12.36 -3.97
N SER A 23 15.23 -12.57 -2.66
CA SER A 23 15.19 -11.52 -1.66
C SER A 23 13.82 -10.98 -1.28
N SER A 24 13.35 -11.50 -0.15
CA SER A 24 12.91 -10.66 0.96
C SER A 24 12.11 -9.44 0.53
N ASN A 25 10.83 -9.65 0.20
CA ASN A 25 9.86 -8.59 0.42
C ASN A 25 9.68 -8.49 1.95
N GLU A 26 10.73 -8.01 2.62
CA GLU A 26 10.67 -7.40 3.93
C GLU A 26 9.41 -6.59 3.93
N LYS A 27 8.51 -6.93 4.86
CA LYS A 27 7.23 -6.28 5.10
C LYS A 27 7.47 -4.85 5.57
N ARG A 28 8.11 -4.03 4.73
CA ARG A 28 7.90 -2.59 4.74
C ARG A 28 6.42 -2.48 4.44
N VAL A 29 5.69 -2.03 5.44
CA VAL A 29 4.32 -1.57 5.28
C VAL A 29 4.42 -0.40 4.29
N ILE A 30 4.39 -0.72 3.00
CA ILE A 30 4.21 0.28 1.97
C ILE A 30 2.71 0.49 1.99
N VAL A 31 2.27 1.42 2.84
CA VAL A 31 0.98 2.05 2.62
C VAL A 31 1.02 2.54 1.18
N PRO A 32 0.08 2.13 0.32
CA PRO A 32 0.02 2.60 -1.05
C PRO A 32 0.13 4.13 -1.05
N ALA A 33 0.84 4.72 -2.00
CA ALA A 33 0.92 6.19 -2.04
C ALA A 33 -0.47 6.83 -2.22
N ASP A 34 -1.42 6.05 -2.77
CA ASP A 34 -2.79 6.43 -3.04
C ASP A 34 -3.65 6.17 -1.79
N PRO A 35 -4.09 7.22 -1.06
CA PRO A 35 -4.96 7.01 0.08
C PRO A 35 -6.32 6.42 -0.33
N CYS A 36 -6.74 6.55 -1.59
CA CYS A 36 -7.96 5.94 -2.11
C CYS A 36 -7.94 4.40 -2.15
N VAL A 37 -6.77 3.76 -2.18
CA VAL A 37 -6.65 2.28 -2.19
C VAL A 37 -6.28 1.71 -0.83
N TRP A 38 -6.28 2.54 0.22
CA TRP A 38 -6.03 2.06 1.57
C TRP A 38 -7.13 1.12 2.04
N SER A 39 -6.73 0.02 2.67
CA SER A 39 -7.62 -0.84 3.43
C SER A 39 -7.76 -0.30 4.86
N HIS A 40 -8.67 -0.84 5.65
CA HIS A 40 -8.78 -0.51 7.07
C HIS A 40 -7.46 -0.67 7.83
N ASP A 41 -6.65 -1.66 7.46
CA ASP A 41 -5.34 -1.91 8.06
C ASP A 41 -4.31 -0.84 7.66
N HIS A 42 -4.33 -0.41 6.40
CA HIS A 42 -3.49 0.70 5.92
C HIS A 42 -3.84 2.02 6.63
N VAL A 43 -5.13 2.32 6.81
CA VAL A 43 -5.59 3.51 7.53
C VAL A 43 -5.07 3.50 8.97
N ARG A 44 -5.14 2.36 9.67
CA ARG A 44 -4.58 2.25 11.04
C ARG A 44 -3.07 2.47 11.07
N GLN A 45 -2.34 1.90 10.13
CA GLN A 45 -0.88 2.04 10.08
C GLN A 45 -0.46 3.49 9.79
N TRP A 46 -1.15 4.16 8.87
CA TRP A 46 -0.94 5.58 8.63
C TRP A 46 -1.25 6.42 9.87
N LEU A 47 -2.32 6.10 10.59
CA LEU A 47 -2.71 6.83 11.80
C LEU A 47 -1.69 6.65 12.93
N ASP A 48 -1.23 5.41 13.17
CA ASP A 48 -0.19 5.11 14.16
C ASP A 48 1.14 5.80 13.82
N TRP A 49 1.51 5.83 12.53
CA TRP A 49 2.66 6.58 12.06
C TRP A 49 2.48 8.09 12.30
N ALA A 50 1.34 8.67 11.90
CA ALA A 50 1.08 10.11 12.06
C ALA A 50 1.06 10.51 13.55
N VAL A 51 0.52 9.67 14.42
CA VAL A 51 0.55 9.85 15.87
C VAL A 51 1.99 9.95 16.39
N LYS A 52 2.88 9.07 15.92
CA LYS A 52 4.29 9.05 16.32
C LYS A 52 5.09 10.21 15.71
N GLU A 53 4.91 10.48 14.43
CA GLU A 53 5.63 11.50 13.67
C GLU A 53 5.28 12.91 14.16
N TYR A 54 3.99 13.18 14.36
CA TYR A 54 3.49 14.49 14.78
C TYR A 54 3.25 14.59 16.29
N ALA A 55 3.61 13.56 17.06
CA ALA A 55 3.38 13.46 18.50
C ALA A 55 1.91 13.75 18.89
N LEU A 56 0.95 13.27 18.08
CA LEU A 56 -0.47 13.50 18.32
C LEU A 56 -0.90 12.69 19.54
N SER A 57 -1.49 13.36 20.53
CA SER A 57 -2.06 12.70 21.70
C SER A 57 -3.57 12.57 21.51
N ASP A 58 -4.20 11.59 22.19
CA ASP A 58 -5.66 11.45 22.24
C ASP A 58 -6.31 11.07 20.89
N ILE A 59 -5.65 10.24 20.09
CA ILE A 59 -6.23 9.68 18.87
C ILE A 59 -6.68 8.24 19.13
N ASP A 60 -7.98 7.98 19.04
CA ASP A 60 -8.54 6.65 19.17
C ASP A 60 -8.58 5.93 17.81
N SER A 61 -7.66 4.98 17.61
CA SER A 61 -7.58 4.18 16.39
C SER A 61 -8.82 3.31 16.15
N ASN A 62 -9.59 2.99 17.20
CA ASN A 62 -10.83 2.23 17.05
C ASN A 62 -11.91 3.02 16.31
N LEU A 63 -11.87 4.35 16.37
CA LEU A 63 -12.80 5.20 15.61
C LEU A 63 -12.58 5.08 14.09
N PHE A 64 -11.35 4.78 13.68
CA PHE A 64 -10.96 4.61 12.28
C PHE A 64 -11.00 3.14 11.81
N GLN A 65 -11.32 2.19 12.69
CA GLN A 65 -11.21 0.76 12.38
C GLN A 65 -12.14 0.30 11.25
N ASN A 66 -13.24 1.02 11.02
CA ASN A 66 -14.26 0.75 10.01
C ASN A 66 -14.14 1.71 8.80
N ILE A 67 -13.11 2.55 8.76
CA ILE A 67 -12.88 3.52 7.70
C ILE A 67 -11.84 2.93 6.76
N ASP A 68 -12.18 2.82 5.48
CA ASP A 68 -11.23 2.46 4.43
C ASP A 68 -10.67 3.73 3.78
N GLY A 69 -9.70 3.57 2.89
CA GLY A 69 -9.07 4.68 2.19
C GLY A 69 -10.03 5.56 1.40
N LYS A 70 -11.06 4.94 0.82
CA LYS A 70 -12.08 5.65 0.04
C LYS A 70 -12.91 6.57 0.92
N GLU A 71 -13.39 6.07 2.06
CA GLU A 71 -14.15 6.89 3.00
C GLU A 71 -13.24 7.95 3.63
N LEU A 72 -12.00 7.60 3.98
CA LEU A 72 -11.02 8.56 4.53
C LEU A 72 -10.75 9.73 3.56
N CYS A 73 -10.65 9.46 2.25
CA CYS A 73 -10.49 10.49 1.22
C CYS A 73 -11.73 11.37 1.02
N LYS A 74 -12.93 10.87 1.37
CA LYS A 74 -14.19 11.63 1.27
C LYS A 74 -14.50 12.43 2.54
N MET A 75 -13.91 12.06 3.67
CA MET A 75 -14.14 12.75 4.94
C MET A 75 -13.80 14.23 4.83
N ALA A 76 -14.77 15.07 5.21
CA ALA A 76 -14.54 16.49 5.36
C ALA A 76 -13.85 16.79 6.70
N LYS A 77 -13.39 18.03 6.87
CA LYS A 77 -12.88 18.54 8.15
C LYS A 77 -13.84 18.26 9.29
N GLU A 78 -15.14 18.48 9.06
CA GLU A 78 -16.18 18.23 10.05
C GLU A 78 -16.27 16.76 10.47
N ASP A 79 -16.15 15.83 9.52
CA ASP A 79 -16.19 14.39 9.82
C ASP A 79 -14.98 13.95 10.63
N MET A 80 -13.79 14.44 10.29
CA MET A 80 -12.57 14.08 11.00
C MET A 80 -12.52 14.72 12.40
N MET A 81 -13.06 15.94 12.55
CA MET A 81 -13.25 16.58 13.86
C MET A 81 -14.24 15.86 14.77
N ARG A 82 -15.07 14.95 14.25
CA ARG A 82 -15.93 14.09 15.08
C ARG A 82 -15.18 12.87 15.63
N LEU A 83 -14.08 12.48 14.99
CA LEU A 83 -13.25 11.35 15.40
C LEU A 83 -12.04 11.79 16.25
N THR A 84 -11.59 13.03 16.10
CA THR A 84 -10.44 13.57 16.84
C THR A 84 -10.59 15.09 17.06
N ASN A 85 -9.62 15.74 17.71
CA ASN A 85 -9.67 17.18 17.98
C ASN A 85 -9.34 18.02 16.71
N THR A 86 -9.66 19.32 16.74
CA THR A 86 -9.40 20.27 15.63
C THR A 86 -7.94 20.26 15.20
N TYR A 87 -7.00 20.28 16.15
CA TYR A 87 -5.56 20.28 15.87
C TYR A 87 -5.11 19.01 15.13
N ASN A 88 -5.49 17.85 15.65
CA ASN A 88 -5.17 16.55 15.05
C ASN A 88 -5.80 16.44 13.65
N THR A 89 -7.03 16.92 13.49
CA THR A 89 -7.74 16.93 12.20
C THR A 89 -6.98 17.71 11.13
N GLU A 90 -6.48 18.90 11.46
CA GLU A 90 -5.74 19.71 10.48
C GLU A 90 -4.45 19.03 10.02
N ILE A 91 -3.71 18.39 10.94
CA ILE A 91 -2.49 17.66 10.62
C ILE A 91 -2.80 16.45 9.73
N LEU A 92 -3.77 15.62 10.13
CA LEU A 92 -4.16 14.42 9.40
C LEU A 92 -4.68 14.74 8.00
N LEU A 93 -5.59 15.72 7.86
CA LEU A 93 -6.10 16.13 6.55
C LEU A 93 -5.03 16.78 5.69
N SER A 94 -4.15 17.60 6.27
CA SER A 94 -3.03 18.19 5.53
C SER A 94 -2.12 17.12 4.95
N HIS A 95 -1.78 16.09 5.75
CA HIS A 95 -0.97 14.98 5.29
C HIS A 95 -1.69 14.13 4.24
N LEU A 96 -3.00 13.89 4.40
CA LEU A 96 -3.79 13.16 3.42
C LEU A 96 -3.88 13.93 2.08
N ASN A 97 -4.02 15.26 2.13
CA ASN A 97 -3.97 16.10 0.94
C ASN A 97 -2.60 16.06 0.29
N TYR A 98 -1.53 16.15 1.09
CA TYR A 98 -0.16 15.98 0.61
C TYR A 98 0.01 14.65 -0.13
N LEU A 99 -0.47 13.53 0.41
CA LEU A 99 -0.38 12.23 -0.27
C LEU A 99 -1.09 12.24 -1.64
N ARG A 100 -2.29 12.83 -1.73
CA ARG A 100 -3.08 12.93 -2.97
C ARG A 100 -2.47 13.86 -4.01
N GLU A 101 -2.00 15.02 -3.56
CA GLU A 101 -1.25 15.95 -4.42
C GLU A 101 0.10 15.35 -4.79
N SER A 102 0.64 14.49 -3.92
CA SER A 102 1.89 13.81 -4.15
C SER A 102 1.77 12.89 -5.38
N GLU A 103 0.71 12.06 -5.39
CA GLU A 103 0.25 11.28 -6.55
C GLU A 103 0.15 12.07 -7.84
N SER A 104 -0.35 13.30 -7.71
CA SER A 104 -0.57 14.17 -8.84
C SER A 104 0.73 14.75 -9.40
N TRP A 105 1.77 15.04 -8.60
CA TRP A 105 3.02 15.59 -9.16
C TRP A 105 3.91 14.54 -9.82
N TRP A 106 4.01 13.31 -9.32
CA TRP A 106 4.85 12.30 -10.00
C TRP A 106 4.21 11.76 -11.28
N THR A 107 2.88 11.79 -11.37
CA THR A 107 2.18 11.51 -12.62
C THR A 107 2.24 12.70 -13.59
N ALA A 108 2.13 13.94 -13.10
CA ALA A 108 2.25 15.15 -13.93
C ALA A 108 3.68 15.44 -14.42
N GLY A 109 4.72 14.99 -13.70
CA GLY A 109 6.13 15.17 -14.08
C GLY A 109 6.64 14.22 -15.17
N ARG A 110 5.83 13.26 -15.64
CA ARG A 110 6.16 12.36 -16.76
C ARG A 110 5.56 12.83 -18.09
N VAL A 111 5.31 14.12 -18.22
CA VAL A 111 4.96 14.80 -19.46
C VAL A 111 6.00 15.91 -19.69
N GLY A 112 7.19 15.50 -20.11
CA GLY A 112 8.32 16.37 -20.40
C GLY A 112 9.41 15.62 -21.14
#